data_AF-A0A4Q2V7Z5-F1
#
_entry.id   AF-A0A4Q2V7Z5-F1
#
_cell.length_a   1.000
_cell.length_b   1.000
_cell.length_c   1.000
_cell.angle_alpha   90.00
_cell.angle_beta   90.00
_cell.angle_gamma   90.00
#
_symmetry.space_group_name_H-M   'P 1'
#
loop_
_entity.id
_entity.type
_entity.pdbx_description
1 polymer ?
#
loop_
_entity_poly.entity_id
_entity_poly.type
_entity_poly.pdbx_seq_one_letter_code
_entity_poly.pdbx_strand_id
1 'polypeptide(L)'
;MAGNQRRVHRPVHQIPHYTFSRLIGFEDVSLYLLFPNLYREEQKSSRLRDEDFRTWMDGLLLPIIHNHYSNSHVQHYPSSYDHSKHNATARGIEMLAQRVHPIAREQQLMYYLPPESLGAVWASIQLAVQRPGFHHFRDVTVLLQAKNLKVLTKDITWSQTMARFQSYWTHAIDEEHLKLRRSVTKR
;
A
#
# COMPACT_ATOMS: atom_id res chain seq x y z
N MET A 1 6.56 -1.70 32.35
CA MET A 1 5.11 -1.37 32.46
C MET A 1 4.42 -1.91 31.22
N ALA A 2 3.60 -2.97 31.35
CA ALA A 2 2.88 -3.54 30.22
C ALA A 2 1.67 -2.64 29.91
N GLY A 3 1.76 -1.84 28.84
CA GLY A 3 0.64 -1.05 28.35
C GLY A 3 -0.48 -1.97 27.90
N ASN A 4 -1.66 -1.82 28.51
CA ASN A 4 -2.81 -2.67 28.22
C ASN A 4 -3.23 -2.45 26.76
N GLN A 5 -3.13 -3.47 25.90
CA GLN A 5 -3.52 -3.37 24.50
C GLN A 5 -5.05 -3.24 24.40
N ARG A 6 -5.52 -2.02 24.16
CA ARG A 6 -6.95 -1.73 23.97
C ARG A 6 -7.34 -2.00 22.51
N ARG A 7 -8.24 -2.96 22.29
CA ARG A 7 -8.87 -3.16 20.98
C ARG A 7 -9.97 -2.12 20.77
N VAL A 8 -9.95 -1.45 19.62
CA VAL A 8 -10.96 -0.45 19.23
C VAL A 8 -11.39 -0.74 17.80
N HIS A 9 -12.70 -0.62 17.52
CA HIS A 9 -13.22 -0.75 16.16
C HIS A 9 -13.24 0.61 15.48
N ARG A 10 -12.59 0.72 14.32
CA ARG A 10 -12.55 1.95 13.51
C ARG A 10 -12.85 1.64 12.04
N PRO A 11 -13.53 2.54 11.32
CA PRO A 11 -13.63 2.45 9.87
C PRO A 11 -12.25 2.38 9.21
N VAL A 12 -12.10 1.58 8.14
CA VAL A 12 -10.82 1.40 7.41
C VAL A 12 -10.17 2.72 7.00
N HIS A 13 -10.97 3.70 6.58
CA HIS A 13 -10.45 5.01 6.16
C HIS A 13 -9.86 5.85 7.31
N GLN A 14 -10.05 5.46 8.58
CA GLN A 14 -9.45 6.08 9.76
C GLN A 14 -8.19 5.35 10.25
N ILE A 15 -7.94 4.13 9.74
CA ILE A 15 -6.72 3.39 10.07
C ILE A 15 -5.55 4.06 9.35
N PRO A 16 -4.39 4.28 9.99
CA PRO A 16 -3.24 4.84 9.31
C PRO A 16 -2.83 4.00 8.09
N HIS A 17 -2.65 4.64 6.93
CA HIS A 17 -2.24 3.98 5.69
C HIS A 17 -1.55 4.91 4.71
N TYR A 18 -0.89 4.30 3.73
CA TYR A 18 -0.40 5.00 2.55
C TYR A 18 -0.59 4.15 1.27
N THR A 19 -0.59 4.79 0.11
CA THR A 19 -0.64 4.07 -1.19
C THR A 19 0.74 3.52 -1.52
N PHE A 20 0.86 2.19 -1.51
CA PHE A 20 2.12 1.51 -1.79
C PHE A 20 2.38 1.29 -3.28
N SER A 21 1.35 0.98 -4.06
CA SER A 21 1.48 0.77 -5.51
C SER A 21 0.13 0.76 -6.23
N ARG A 22 0.17 0.49 -7.53
CA ARG A 22 -0.99 0.08 -8.34
C ARG A 22 -0.68 -1.26 -8.99
N LEU A 23 -1.73 -2.02 -9.31
CA LEU A 23 -1.56 -3.28 -10.03
C LEU A 23 -1.28 -3.01 -11.51
N ILE A 24 -0.33 -3.74 -12.08
CA ILE A 24 0.02 -3.65 -13.49
C ILE A 24 -0.99 -4.49 -14.28
N GLY A 25 -1.50 -3.93 -15.38
CA GLY A 25 -2.61 -4.53 -16.13
C GLY A 25 -3.97 -4.32 -15.48
N PHE A 26 -4.03 -3.67 -14.31
CA PHE A 26 -5.27 -3.23 -13.67
C PHE A 26 -5.05 -1.99 -12.79
N GLU A 27 -4.55 -0.91 -13.38
CA GLU A 27 -4.04 0.28 -12.69
C GLU A 27 -5.10 1.08 -11.93
N ASP A 28 -6.38 0.84 -12.23
CA ASP A 28 -7.52 1.35 -11.46
C ASP A 28 -7.59 0.73 -10.04
N VAL A 29 -6.83 -0.34 -9.78
CA VAL A 29 -6.64 -0.94 -8.46
C VAL A 29 -5.37 -0.38 -7.81
N SER A 30 -5.55 0.32 -6.70
CA SER A 30 -4.47 0.79 -5.84
C SER A 30 -4.27 -0.13 -4.65
N LEU A 31 -3.01 -0.39 -4.31
CA LEU A 31 -2.60 -1.17 -3.15
C LEU A 31 -2.23 -0.23 -2.01
N TYR A 32 -2.86 -0.43 -0.86
CA TYR A 32 -2.61 0.29 0.37
C TYR A 32 -2.02 -0.63 1.42
N LEU A 33 -1.06 -0.12 2.20
CA LEU A 33 -0.62 -0.76 3.44
C LEU A 33 -1.29 -0.05 4.61
N LEU A 34 -2.09 -0.80 5.37
CA LEU A 34 -2.78 -0.36 6.58
C LEU A 34 -1.95 -0.74 7.81
N PHE A 35 -1.90 0.15 8.79
CA PHE A 35 -1.14 -0.02 10.03
C PHE A 35 -2.06 0.15 11.25
N PRO A 36 -2.80 -0.90 11.65
CA PRO A 36 -3.77 -0.82 12.75
C PRO A 36 -3.15 -0.37 14.08
N ASN A 37 -1.94 -0.83 14.38
CA ASN A 37 -1.23 -0.54 15.63
C ASN A 37 -0.62 0.88 15.70
N LEU A 38 -0.72 1.66 14.61
CA LEU A 38 -0.37 3.09 14.59
C LEU A 38 -1.57 4.00 14.85
N TYR A 39 -2.78 3.45 15.03
CA TYR A 39 -3.97 4.25 15.28
C TYR A 39 -3.85 5.05 16.58
N ARG A 40 -4.20 6.33 16.51
CA ARG A 40 -4.15 7.29 17.61
C ARG A 40 -5.44 8.11 17.61
N GLU A 41 -6.15 8.20 18.74
CA GLU A 41 -7.47 8.86 18.81
C GLU A 41 -7.39 10.36 18.53
N GLU A 42 -6.28 10.99 18.90
CA GLU A 42 -6.03 12.42 18.67
C GLU A 42 -5.69 12.76 17.22
N GLN A 43 -5.36 11.76 16.40
CA GLN A 43 -4.94 11.98 15.02
C GLN A 43 -6.15 12.10 14.09
N LYS A 44 -6.33 13.29 13.52
CA LYS A 44 -7.46 13.61 12.62
C LYS A 44 -7.31 13.09 11.19
N SER A 45 -6.14 12.53 10.84
CA SER A 45 -5.78 12.09 9.50
C SER A 45 -5.33 10.63 9.52
N SER A 46 -5.65 9.88 8.47
CA SER A 46 -5.16 8.51 8.25
C SER A 46 -3.74 8.46 7.66
N ARG A 47 -3.09 9.60 7.45
CA ARG A 47 -1.68 9.65 7.03
C ARG A 47 -0.78 9.12 8.15
N LEU A 48 0.27 8.36 7.82
CA LEU A 48 1.31 8.03 8.81
C LEU A 48 2.03 9.33 9.23
N ARG A 49 2.41 9.46 10.51
CA ARG A 49 3.31 10.57 10.90
C ARG A 49 4.66 10.38 10.22
N ASP A 50 5.35 11.47 9.96
CA ASP A 50 6.64 11.45 9.25
C ASP A 50 7.68 10.57 9.97
N GLU A 51 7.67 10.53 11.31
CA GLU A 51 8.54 9.66 12.12
C GLU A 51 8.24 8.16 11.93
N ASP A 52 6.96 7.78 11.95
CA ASP A 52 6.53 6.39 11.75
C ASP A 52 6.85 5.97 10.32
N PHE A 53 6.60 6.85 9.35
CA PHE A 53 6.83 6.55 7.94
C PHE A 53 8.32 6.46 7.60
N ARG A 54 9.16 7.34 8.18
CA ARG A 54 10.63 7.23 8.08
C ARG A 54 11.12 5.89 8.63
N THR A 55 10.67 5.52 9.83
CA THR A 55 11.05 4.25 10.48
C THR A 55 10.61 3.04 9.65
N TRP A 56 9.41 3.09 9.08
CA TRP A 56 8.89 2.07 8.18
C TRP A 56 9.72 1.94 6.90
N MET A 57 10.00 3.07 6.24
CA MET A 57 10.72 3.11 4.96
C MET A 57 12.18 2.67 5.12
N ASP A 58 12.92 3.34 5.99
CA ASP A 58 14.37 3.20 6.10
C ASP A 58 14.78 2.00 6.94
N GLY A 59 13.97 1.67 7.96
CA GLY A 59 14.26 0.57 8.87
C GLY A 59 13.78 -0.79 8.38
N LEU A 60 12.79 -0.83 7.48
CA LEU A 60 12.12 -2.09 7.12
C LEU A 60 11.89 -2.24 5.62
N LEU A 61 11.11 -1.36 4.99
CA LEU A 61 10.62 -1.57 3.63
C LEU A 61 11.73 -1.55 2.58
N LEU A 62 12.50 -0.46 2.52
CA LEU A 62 13.55 -0.29 1.51
C LEU A 62 14.66 -1.35 1.68
N PRO A 63 15.19 -1.62 2.88
CA PRO A 63 16.17 -2.69 3.05
C PRO A 63 15.65 -4.06 2.59
N ILE A 64 14.38 -4.39 2.87
CA ILE A 64 13.79 -5.65 2.41
C ILE A 64 13.70 -5.69 0.88
N ILE A 65 13.22 -4.62 0.24
CA ILE A 65 13.15 -4.55 -1.22
C ILE A 65 14.56 -4.71 -1.84
N HIS A 66 15.56 -3.98 -1.35
CA HIS A 66 16.93 -4.07 -1.83
C HIS A 66 17.56 -5.47 -1.63
N ASN A 67 17.12 -6.23 -0.63
CA ASN A 67 17.63 -7.59 -0.39
C ASN A 67 17.01 -8.65 -1.33
N HIS A 68 15.81 -8.40 -1.86
CA HIS A 68 15.07 -9.37 -2.67
C HIS A 68 15.16 -9.13 -4.18
N TYR A 69 15.67 -7.95 -4.58
CA TYR A 69 15.80 -7.57 -5.97
C TYR A 69 17.23 -7.14 -6.27
N SER A 70 17.72 -7.47 -7.46
CA SER A 70 19.02 -6.96 -7.94
C SER A 70 19.00 -5.44 -8.08
N ASN A 71 20.19 -4.82 -8.02
CA ASN A 71 20.36 -3.37 -8.18
C ASN A 71 19.73 -2.81 -9.46
N SER A 72 19.69 -3.59 -10.55
CA SER A 72 19.05 -3.19 -11.80
C SER A 72 17.55 -2.98 -11.67
N HIS A 73 16.86 -3.78 -10.85
CA HIS A 73 15.42 -3.66 -10.63
C HIS A 73 15.06 -2.47 -9.72
N VAL A 74 15.94 -2.15 -8.76
CA VAL A 74 15.69 -1.14 -7.72
C VAL A 74 16.42 0.18 -7.96
N GLN A 75 17.05 0.37 -9.12
CA GLN A 75 17.80 1.60 -9.44
C GLN A 75 16.94 2.88 -9.38
N HIS A 76 15.63 2.76 -9.57
CA HIS A 76 14.68 3.87 -9.51
C HIS A 76 14.06 4.07 -8.13
N TYR A 77 14.29 3.15 -7.19
CA TYR A 77 13.77 3.28 -5.84
C TYR A 77 14.51 4.37 -5.07
N PRO A 78 13.82 5.09 -4.17
CA PRO A 78 14.48 6.05 -3.31
C PRO A 78 15.38 5.28 -2.34
N SER A 79 16.57 5.79 -2.11
CA SER A 79 17.53 5.24 -1.15
C SER A 79 17.12 5.48 0.32
N SER A 80 16.19 6.40 0.57
CA SER A 80 15.65 6.70 1.91
C SER A 80 14.30 7.40 1.84
N TYR A 81 13.64 7.53 2.99
CA TYR A 81 12.45 8.35 3.19
C TYR A 81 12.70 9.79 2.77
N ASP A 82 13.81 10.39 3.18
CA ASP A 82 14.11 11.77 2.83
C ASP A 82 14.30 11.89 1.31
N HIS A 83 15.00 10.96 0.65
CA HIS A 83 15.08 10.93 -0.82
C HIS A 83 13.67 10.83 -1.45
N SER A 84 12.80 9.95 -0.95
CA SER A 84 11.41 9.86 -1.40
C SER A 84 10.65 11.18 -1.24
N LYS A 85 10.81 11.87 -0.10
CA LYS A 85 10.17 13.15 0.20
C LYS A 85 10.64 14.27 -0.73
N HIS A 86 11.94 14.34 -1.01
CA HIS A 86 12.50 15.29 -1.97
C HIS A 86 11.99 15.02 -3.39
N ASN A 87 11.95 13.76 -3.84
CA ASN A 87 11.39 13.38 -5.14
C ASN A 87 9.91 13.76 -5.27
N ALA A 88 9.12 13.53 -4.21
CA ALA A 88 7.71 13.91 -4.19
C ALA A 88 7.52 15.43 -4.24
N THR A 89 8.36 16.18 -3.52
CA THR A 89 8.35 17.66 -3.52
C THR A 89 8.72 18.21 -4.90
N ALA A 90 9.79 17.71 -5.51
CA ALA A 90 10.23 18.11 -6.85
C ALA A 90 9.14 17.88 -7.91
N ARG A 91 8.56 16.67 -7.95
CA ARG A 91 7.41 16.36 -8.82
C ARG A 91 6.20 17.25 -8.53
N GLY A 92 5.99 17.64 -7.27
CA GLY A 92 4.95 18.57 -6.87
C GLY A 92 5.13 19.95 -7.50
N ILE A 93 6.37 20.48 -7.48
CA ILE A 93 6.72 21.76 -8.10
C ILE A 93 6.59 21.69 -9.63
N GLU A 94 7.09 20.63 -10.26
CA GLU A 94 6.99 20.42 -11.71
C GLU A 94 5.53 20.34 -12.20
N MET A 95 4.64 19.69 -11.42
CA MET A 95 3.22 19.58 -11.78
C MET A 95 2.38 20.78 -11.36
N LEU A 96 2.81 21.61 -10.41
CA LEU A 96 2.18 22.90 -10.12
C LEU A 96 2.29 23.84 -11.33
N ALA A 97 3.36 23.74 -12.11
CA ALA A 97 3.43 24.37 -13.43
C ALA A 97 2.37 23.84 -14.42
N GLN A 98 1.82 22.64 -14.17
CA GLN A 98 0.82 21.96 -15.00
C GLN A 98 -0.62 21.95 -14.42
N ARG A 99 -0.89 22.63 -13.29
CA ARG A 99 -2.23 22.78 -12.67
C ARG A 99 -2.99 21.47 -12.37
N VAL A 100 -2.32 20.44 -11.85
CA VAL A 100 -2.98 19.17 -11.45
C VAL A 100 -3.12 19.05 -9.93
N HIS A 101 -4.30 18.64 -9.45
CA HIS A 101 -4.67 18.60 -8.02
C HIS A 101 -3.69 17.84 -7.10
N PRO A 102 -3.43 18.37 -5.88
CA PRO A 102 -2.54 17.76 -4.89
C PRO A 102 -3.28 16.74 -4.02
N ILE A 103 -3.07 15.44 -4.28
CA ILE A 103 -3.25 14.40 -3.25
C ILE A 103 -1.95 14.38 -2.42
N ALA A 104 -1.98 13.94 -1.16
CA ALA A 104 -0.79 13.85 -0.30
C ALA A 104 0.29 12.89 -0.90
N ARG A 105 1.17 13.44 -1.75
CA ARG A 105 2.12 12.69 -2.60
C ARG A 105 3.34 12.13 -1.89
N GLU A 106 3.70 12.68 -0.72
CA GLU A 106 4.94 12.30 -0.02
C GLU A 106 4.96 10.83 0.43
N GLN A 107 3.79 10.21 0.58
CA GLN A 107 3.66 8.80 0.96
C GLN A 107 3.16 7.93 -0.20
N GLN A 108 3.37 8.34 -1.45
CA GLN A 108 3.08 7.48 -2.60
C GLN A 108 4.38 6.89 -3.13
N LEU A 109 4.50 5.56 -3.04
CA LEU A 109 5.51 4.82 -3.77
C LEU A 109 4.85 4.39 -5.09
N MET A 110 5.36 4.87 -6.21
CA MET A 110 4.90 4.45 -7.54
C MET A 110 6.12 4.04 -8.34
N TYR A 111 6.69 2.92 -7.93
CA TYR A 111 7.81 2.29 -8.60
C TYR A 111 7.39 0.89 -9.03
N TYR A 112 7.92 0.46 -10.17
CA TYR A 112 7.71 -0.90 -10.66
C TYR A 112 8.40 -1.88 -9.70
N LEU A 113 7.64 -2.86 -9.22
CA LEU A 113 8.16 -3.97 -8.43
C LEU A 113 7.81 -5.29 -9.15
N PRO A 114 8.81 -6.03 -9.64
CA PRO A 114 8.57 -7.28 -10.36
C PRO A 114 7.85 -8.33 -9.50
N PRO A 115 6.95 -9.17 -10.07
CA PRO A 115 6.12 -10.09 -9.28
C PRO A 115 6.89 -11.25 -8.63
N GLU A 116 8.03 -11.67 -9.20
CA GLU A 116 8.76 -12.88 -8.82
C GLU A 116 9.18 -12.94 -7.35
N SER A 117 9.51 -11.80 -6.73
CA SER A 117 9.92 -11.73 -5.32
C SER A 117 8.85 -11.15 -4.40
N LEU A 118 7.65 -10.82 -4.89
CA LEU A 118 6.60 -10.19 -4.07
C LEU A 118 6.23 -11.03 -2.85
N GLY A 119 6.08 -12.35 -3.02
CA GLY A 119 5.79 -13.27 -1.93
C GLY A 119 6.90 -13.30 -0.86
N ALA A 120 8.17 -13.30 -1.29
CA ALA A 120 9.33 -13.32 -0.40
C ALA A 120 9.52 -11.98 0.34
N VAL A 121 9.27 -10.86 -0.35
CA VAL A 121 9.23 -9.51 0.23
C VAL A 121 8.16 -9.44 1.31
N TRP A 122 6.94 -9.88 1.01
CA TRP A 122 5.85 -9.86 1.98
C TRP A 122 6.14 -10.74 3.20
N ALA A 123 6.65 -11.96 3.00
CA ALA A 123 7.08 -12.83 4.10
C ALA A 123 8.16 -12.18 4.98
N SER A 124 9.11 -11.48 4.36
CA SER A 124 10.18 -10.77 5.06
C SER A 124 9.65 -9.58 5.85
N ILE A 125 8.67 -8.85 5.32
CA ILE A 125 7.96 -7.78 6.05
C ILE A 125 7.29 -8.37 7.29
N GLN A 126 6.52 -9.45 7.11
CA GLN A 126 5.81 -10.12 8.21
C GLN A 126 6.76 -10.62 9.31
N LEU A 127 7.96 -11.08 8.94
CA LEU A 127 9.00 -11.45 9.90
C LEU A 127 9.63 -10.23 10.58
N ALA A 128 9.95 -9.18 9.82
CA ALA A 128 10.65 -8.00 10.31
C ALA A 128 9.82 -7.21 11.34
N VAL A 129 8.51 -7.10 11.15
CA VAL A 129 7.62 -6.41 12.11
C VAL A 129 7.55 -7.11 13.48
N GLN A 130 8.06 -8.33 13.60
CA GLN A 130 8.16 -9.04 14.89
C GLN A 130 9.41 -8.69 15.69
N ARG A 131 10.40 -8.02 15.08
CA ARG A 131 11.66 -7.67 15.74
C ARG A 131 11.47 -6.49 16.72
N PRO A 132 12.25 -6.42 17.81
CA PRO A 132 12.28 -5.26 18.70
C PRO A 132 12.49 -3.97 17.90
N GLY A 133 11.75 -2.92 18.24
CA GLY A 133 11.78 -1.64 17.51
C GLY A 133 10.73 -1.52 16.40
N PHE A 134 10.13 -2.61 15.91
CA PHE A 134 9.14 -2.58 14.82
C PHE A 134 7.75 -3.10 15.20
N HIS A 135 7.52 -3.42 16.49
CA HIS A 135 6.25 -4.02 16.94
C HIS A 135 5.02 -3.16 16.68
N HIS A 136 5.18 -1.84 16.56
CA HIS A 136 4.10 -0.92 16.21
C HIS A 136 3.63 -1.06 14.74
N PHE A 137 4.37 -1.78 13.90
CA PHE A 137 3.97 -2.17 12.55
C PHE A 137 3.38 -3.58 12.46
N ARG A 138 3.22 -4.31 13.58
CA ARG A 138 2.52 -5.60 13.58
C ARG A 138 1.13 -5.46 13.00
N ASP A 139 0.62 -6.55 12.44
CA ASP A 139 -0.70 -6.63 11.79
C ASP A 139 -0.86 -5.69 10.58
N VAL A 140 0.26 -5.26 9.99
CA VAL A 140 0.25 -4.55 8.70
C VAL A 140 -0.53 -5.38 7.68
N THR A 141 -1.50 -4.73 7.04
CA THR A 141 -2.50 -5.39 6.19
C THR A 141 -2.51 -4.75 4.81
N VAL A 142 -2.55 -5.58 3.77
CA VAL A 142 -2.75 -5.12 2.39
C VAL A 142 -4.24 -4.89 2.13
N LEU A 143 -4.59 -3.71 1.63
CA LEU A 143 -5.91 -3.39 1.11
C LEU A 143 -5.82 -3.06 -0.38
N LEU A 144 -6.62 -3.75 -1.18
CA LEU A 144 -6.84 -3.41 -2.58
C LEU A 144 -8.08 -2.53 -2.69
N GLN A 145 -7.91 -1.34 -3.27
CA GLN A 145 -9.01 -0.43 -3.57
C GLN A 145 -9.08 -0.18 -5.08
N ALA A 146 -10.16 -0.63 -5.69
CA ALA A 146 -10.45 -0.36 -7.08
C ALA A 146 -11.30 0.91 -7.23
N LYS A 147 -10.91 1.80 -8.14
CA LYS A 147 -11.71 2.95 -8.58
C LYS A 147 -12.21 2.70 -10.02
N ASN A 148 -13.16 3.50 -10.48
CA ASN A 148 -13.69 3.48 -11.85
C ASN A 148 -14.23 2.13 -12.38
N LEU A 149 -14.39 1.11 -11.52
CA LEU A 149 -14.86 -0.22 -11.93
C LEU A 149 -16.14 -0.16 -12.75
N LYS A 150 -17.10 0.69 -12.37
CA LYS A 150 -18.35 0.85 -13.12
C LYS A 150 -18.11 1.25 -14.58
N VAL A 151 -17.14 2.11 -14.87
CA VAL A 151 -16.84 2.54 -16.24
C VAL A 151 -16.08 1.45 -16.99
N LEU A 152 -15.16 0.77 -16.30
CA LEU A 152 -14.26 -0.23 -16.86
C LEU A 152 -14.97 -1.56 -17.16
N THR A 153 -15.89 -1.97 -16.29
CA THR A 153 -16.55 -3.28 -16.38
C THR A 153 -17.96 -3.22 -16.96
N LYS A 154 -18.59 -2.05 -17.14
CA LYS A 154 -19.99 -1.99 -17.60
C LYS A 154 -20.21 -2.75 -18.89
N ASP A 155 -21.33 -3.47 -18.92
CA ASP A 155 -21.84 -4.14 -20.10
C ASP A 155 -23.38 -4.18 -20.06
N ILE A 156 -24.00 -4.67 -21.13
CA ILE A 156 -25.46 -4.78 -21.29
C ILE A 156 -26.04 -5.72 -20.23
N THR A 157 -25.31 -6.78 -19.90
CA THR A 157 -25.72 -7.78 -18.90
C THR A 157 -24.77 -7.83 -17.71
N TRP A 158 -25.31 -8.25 -16.56
CA TRP A 158 -24.52 -8.48 -15.35
C TRP A 158 -23.46 -9.58 -15.54
N SER A 159 -23.78 -10.66 -16.25
CA SER A 159 -22.84 -11.74 -16.52
C SER A 159 -21.64 -11.26 -17.33
N GLN A 160 -21.86 -10.46 -18.37
CA GLN A 160 -20.77 -9.86 -19.15
C GLN A 160 -19.95 -8.85 -18.33
N THR A 161 -20.63 -8.06 -17.49
CA THR A 161 -19.95 -7.14 -16.55
C THR A 161 -19.02 -7.90 -15.61
N MET A 162 -19.47 -9.03 -15.06
CA MET A 162 -18.69 -9.86 -14.16
C MET A 162 -17.54 -10.59 -14.90
N ALA A 163 -17.80 -11.12 -16.09
CA ALA A 163 -16.78 -11.76 -16.90
C ALA A 163 -15.65 -10.78 -17.27
N ARG A 164 -16.00 -9.53 -17.59
CA ARG A 164 -15.01 -8.48 -17.86
C ARG A 164 -14.19 -8.15 -16.61
N PHE A 165 -14.84 -7.98 -15.46
CA PHE A 165 -14.13 -7.80 -14.18
C PHE A 165 -13.15 -8.95 -13.90
N GLN A 166 -13.61 -10.20 -14.04
CA GLN A 166 -12.79 -11.39 -13.82
C GLN A 166 -11.59 -11.43 -14.75
N SER A 167 -11.76 -11.08 -16.02
CA SER A 167 -10.65 -11.02 -16.98
C SER A 167 -9.55 -10.05 -16.54
N TYR A 168 -9.90 -8.87 -16.01
CA TYR A 168 -8.90 -7.95 -15.46
C TYR A 168 -8.27 -8.50 -14.18
N TRP A 169 -9.09 -9.07 -13.30
CA TRP A 169 -8.65 -9.60 -12.02
C TRP A 169 -7.65 -10.75 -12.18
N THR A 170 -7.99 -11.78 -12.97
CA THR A 170 -7.13 -12.96 -13.16
C THR A 170 -5.86 -12.65 -13.95
N HIS A 171 -5.84 -11.56 -14.71
CA HIS A 171 -4.63 -11.11 -15.40
C HIS A 171 -3.68 -10.36 -14.47
N ALA A 172 -4.20 -9.64 -13.47
CA ALA A 172 -3.42 -8.80 -12.58
C ALA A 172 -3.12 -9.42 -11.21
N ILE A 173 -3.89 -10.43 -10.80
CA ILE A 173 -3.80 -11.09 -9.49
C ILE A 173 -3.66 -12.59 -9.68
N ASP A 174 -2.61 -13.13 -9.10
CA ASP A 174 -2.50 -14.57 -8.87
C ASP A 174 -3.28 -14.95 -7.60
N GLU A 175 -4.36 -15.69 -7.77
CA GLU A 175 -5.24 -16.10 -6.67
C GLU A 175 -4.60 -17.11 -5.72
N GLU A 176 -3.51 -17.80 -6.11
CA GLU A 176 -2.79 -18.71 -5.20
C GLU A 176 -2.25 -17.98 -3.96
N HIS A 177 -1.98 -16.69 -4.09
CA HIS A 177 -1.49 -15.83 -3.02
C HIS A 177 -2.62 -15.19 -2.18
N LEU A 178 -3.88 -15.33 -2.58
CA LEU A 178 -5.04 -14.84 -1.82
C LEU A 178 -5.45 -15.87 -0.76
N LYS A 179 -4.92 -15.76 0.47
CA LYS A 179 -5.52 -16.44 1.63
C LYS A 179 -6.83 -15.75 1.99
N LEU A 180 -7.91 -16.19 1.37
CA LEU A 180 -9.22 -15.57 1.49
C LEU A 180 -9.84 -15.85 2.89
N ARG A 181 -9.80 -14.86 3.80
CA ARG A 181 -10.81 -14.73 4.85
C ARG A 181 -11.92 -13.82 4.33
N ARG A 182 -12.97 -14.43 3.76
CA ARG A 182 -14.18 -13.70 3.36
C ARG A 182 -14.94 -13.29 4.63
N SER A 183 -14.86 -12.03 5.05
CA SER A 183 -15.89 -11.42 5.90
C SER A 183 -16.81 -10.59 5.01
N VAL A 184 -17.96 -11.18 4.65
CA VAL A 184 -19.06 -10.45 4.02
C VAL A 184 -19.80 -9.70 5.13
N THR A 185 -19.50 -8.41 5.29
CA THR A 185 -20.37 -7.54 6.09
C THR A 185 -21.57 -7.18 5.22
N LYS A 186 -22.69 -7.91 5.40
CA LYS A 186 -23.99 -7.46 4.91
C LYS A 186 -24.28 -6.10 5.57
N ARG A 187 -24.60 -5.10 4.74
CA ARG A 187 -25.27 -3.89 5.22
C ARG A 187 -26.72 -4.21 5.54
#